data_AF-A0A853IAC1-F1
#
_entry.id   AF-A0A853IAC1-F1
#
_cell.length_a   1.000
_cell.length_b   1.000
_cell.length_c   1.000
_cell.angle_alpha   90.00
_cell.angle_beta   90.00
_cell.angle_gamma   90.00
#
_symmetry.space_group_name_H-M   'P 1'
#
loop_
_entity.id
_entity.type
_entity.pdbx_description
1 polymer ?
#
loop_
_entity_poly.entity_id
_entity_poly.type
_entity_poly.pdbx_seq_one_letter_code
_entity_poly.pdbx_strand_id
1 'polypeptide(L)' 'QFVKIPYKFNEVGQWRIESKEKMRADGIKSPDIFDTYAMAWLVDYIPAGMELDHTNSSDDLLAWATQSLSN' A
#
# COMPACT_ATOMS: atom_id res chain seq x y z
N GLN A 1 10.51 9.78 -6.12
CA GLN A 1 9.05 9.89 -6.38
C GLN A 1 8.28 10.11 -5.08
N PHE A 2 8.61 9.40 -3.99
CA PHE A 2 7.99 9.54 -2.65
C PHE A 2 7.85 10.97 -2.09
N VAL A 3 8.88 11.81 -2.20
CA VAL A 3 8.83 13.21 -1.69
C VAL A 3 8.11 14.20 -2.61
N LYS A 4 7.68 13.75 -3.79
CA LYS A 4 7.08 14.59 -4.83
C LYS A 4 5.60 14.27 -5.07
N ILE A 5 4.98 13.49 -4.19
CA ILE A 5 3.56 13.13 -4.29
C ILE A 5 2.74 14.33 -3.81
N PRO A 6 1.92 14.97 -4.67
CA PRO A 6 1.05 16.05 -4.26
C PRO A 6 -0.15 15.50 -3.49
N TYR A 7 -0.40 16.05 -2.30
CA TYR A 7 -1.53 15.71 -1.46
C TYR A 7 -2.16 16.97 -0.85
N LYS A 8 -3.45 16.89 -0.51
CA LYS A 8 -4.23 17.96 0.10
C LYS A 8 -5.28 17.41 1.06
N PHE A 9 -5.83 18.30 1.88
CA PHE A 9 -7.08 18.02 2.57
C PHE A 9 -8.27 18.36 1.67
N ASN A 10 -9.30 17.51 1.67
CA ASN A 10 -10.59 17.86 1.09
C ASN A 10 -11.46 18.62 2.11
N GLU A 11 -12.63 19.08 1.67
CA GLU A 11 -13.57 19.86 2.49
C GLU A 11 -14.09 19.11 3.72
N VAL A 12 -14.02 17.78 3.72
CA VAL A 12 -14.41 16.92 4.85
C VAL A 12 -13.22 16.51 5.72
N GLY A 13 -12.04 17.11 5.53
CA GLY A 13 -10.87 16.87 6.38
C GLY A 13 -10.16 15.53 6.15
N GLN A 14 -10.31 14.93 4.97
CA GLN A 14 -9.58 13.71 4.57
C GLN A 14 -8.36 14.04 3.71
N TRP A 15 -7.30 13.27 3.88
CA TRP A 15 -6.16 13.29 2.98
C TRP A 15 -6.53 12.78 1.58
N ARG A 16 -6.13 13.52 0.56
CA ARG A 16 -6.35 13.23 -0.86
C ARG A 16 -5.04 13.41 -1.60
N ILE A 17 -4.59 12.37 -2.29
CA ILE A 17 -3.53 12.45 -3.30
C ILE A 17 -4.17 12.92 -4.62
N GLU A 18 -3.49 13.79 -5.37
CA GLU A 18 -4.00 14.25 -6.68
C GLU A 18 -4.01 13.12 -7.71
N SER A 19 -4.93 13.19 -8.68
CA SER A 19 -5.05 12.17 -9.73
C SER A 19 -3.86 12.20 -10.71
N LYS A 20 -3.59 11.07 -11.35
CA LYS A 20 -2.55 10.96 -12.39
C LYS A 20 -2.75 11.93 -13.54
N GLU A 21 -3.99 12.16 -13.95
CA GLU A 21 -4.32 13.12 -15.01
C GLU A 21 -3.94 14.54 -14.62
N LYS A 22 -4.23 14.95 -13.38
CA LYS A 22 -3.85 16.27 -12.87
C LYS A 22 -2.33 16.39 -12.73
N MET A 23 -1.67 15.38 -12.19
CA MET A 23 -0.21 15.36 -12.10
C MET A 23 0.44 15.54 -13.48
N ARG A 24 -0.07 14.83 -14.50
CA ARG A 24 0.41 14.97 -15.88
C ARG A 24 0.17 16.37 -16.45
N ALA A 25 -0.99 16.97 -16.21
CA ALA A 25 -1.31 18.33 -16.63
C ALA A 25 -0.37 19.37 -15.99
N ASP A 26 0.03 19.14 -14.73
CA ASP A 26 0.95 19.98 -13.98
C ASP A 26 2.44 19.69 -14.30
N GLY A 27 2.72 18.86 -15.31
CA GLY A 27 4.09 18.49 -15.72
C GLY A 27 4.81 17.52 -14.76
N ILE A 28 4.09 16.96 -13.79
CA ILE A 28 4.60 15.98 -12.84
C ILE A 28 4.53 14.60 -13.48
N LYS A 29 5.69 13.93 -13.61
CA LYS A 29 5.76 12.56 -14.11
C LYS A 29 4.97 11.61 -13.19
N SER A 30 4.29 10.63 -13.78
CA SER A 30 3.59 9.55 -13.05
C SER A 30 4.51 8.92 -12.00
N PRO A 31 4.04 8.73 -10.75
CA PRO A 31 4.86 8.23 -9.66
C PRO A 31 4.84 6.70 -9.58
N ASP A 32 5.14 6.00 -10.67
CA ASP A 32 4.89 4.56 -10.80
C ASP A 32 5.59 3.68 -9.74
N ILE A 33 6.77 4.09 -9.25
CA ILE A 33 7.46 3.38 -8.15
C ILE A 33 6.65 3.55 -6.87
N PHE A 34 6.21 4.77 -6.54
CA PHE A 34 5.40 5.00 -5.36
C PHE A 34 4.09 4.21 -5.41
N ASP A 35 3.41 4.21 -6.57
CA ASP A 35 2.15 3.47 -6.74
C ASP A 35 2.34 1.97 -6.49
N THR A 36 3.43 1.40 -6.99
CA THR A 36 3.76 -0.02 -6.78
C THR A 36 3.91 -0.33 -5.28
N TYR A 37 4.64 0.52 -4.55
CA TYR A 37 4.77 0.37 -3.10
C TYR A 37 3.42 0.56 -2.40
N ALA A 38 2.63 1.57 -2.78
CA ALA A 38 1.32 1.83 -2.19
C ALA A 38 0.37 0.63 -2.35
N MET A 39 0.37 -0.03 -3.51
CA MET A 39 -0.43 -1.24 -3.74
C MET A 39 0.01 -2.41 -2.85
N ALA A 40 1.30 -2.52 -2.50
CA ALA A 40 1.77 -3.54 -1.59
C ALA A 40 1.22 -3.40 -0.16
N TRP A 41 0.77 -2.20 0.24
CA TRP A 41 0.11 -1.98 1.53
C TRP A 41 -1.39 -2.30 1.53
N LEU A 42 -1.98 -2.61 0.37
CA LEU A 42 -3.40 -2.93 0.24
C LEU A 42 -3.69 -4.43 0.31
N VAL A 43 -2.65 -5.27 0.40
CA VAL A 43 -2.80 -6.73 0.40
C VAL A 43 -2.40 -7.30 1.75
N ASP A 44 -3.12 -8.33 2.19
CA ASP A 44 -2.69 -9.14 3.31
C ASP A 44 -1.44 -9.93 2.92
N TYR A 45 -0.48 -10.02 3.84
CA TYR A 45 0.69 -10.85 3.65
C TYR A 45 0.29 -12.33 3.71
N ILE A 46 0.48 -13.05 2.60
CA ILE A 46 0.23 -14.51 2.52
C ILE A 46 1.56 -15.20 2.27
N PRO A 47 2.06 -15.97 3.24
CA PRO A 47 3.24 -16.79 3.07
C PRO A 47 3.13 -17.80 1.93
N ALA A 48 4.26 -18.03 1.25
CA ALA A 48 4.34 -19.05 0.22
C ALA A 48 4.03 -20.44 0.81
N GLY A 49 3.00 -21.11 0.28
CA GLY A 49 2.57 -22.43 0.74
C GLY A 49 1.43 -22.44 1.75
N MET A 50 0.90 -21.27 2.16
CA MET A 50 -0.36 -21.18 2.89
C MET A 50 -1.52 -20.78 1.98
N GLU A 51 -2.61 -21.53 2.05
CA GLU A 51 -3.89 -21.14 1.45
C GLU A 51 -4.68 -20.29 2.44
N LEU A 52 -5.29 -19.21 1.96
CA LEU A 52 -6.20 -18.41 2.76
C LEU A 52 -7.53 -19.17 2.91
N ASP A 53 -7.73 -19.80 4.07
CA ASP A 53 -9.05 -20.09 4.59
C ASP A 53 -9.57 -18.83 5.31
N HIS A 54 -10.84 -18.49 5.13
CA HIS A 54 -11.55 -17.39 5.80
C HIS A 54 -11.56 -17.50 7.35
N THR A 55 -11.00 -18.58 7.90
CA THR A 55 -10.85 -18.83 9.34
C THR A 55 -9.57 -18.25 9.94
N ASN A 56 -8.53 -17.98 9.13
CA ASN A 56 -7.26 -17.48 9.63
C ASN A 56 -7.31 -15.95 9.78
N SER A 57 -7.09 -15.47 11.00
CA SER A 57 -7.04 -14.04 11.28
C SER A 57 -5.67 -13.46 10.87
N SER A 58 -5.60 -12.16 10.56
CA SER A 58 -4.33 -11.49 10.24
C SER A 58 -3.30 -11.64 11.38
N ASP A 59 -3.75 -11.79 12.63
CA ASP A 59 -2.89 -11.99 13.80
C ASP A 59 -2.19 -13.35 13.77
N ASP A 60 -2.86 -14.40 13.28
CA ASP A 60 -2.28 -15.75 13.18
C ASP A 60 -1.16 -15.79 12.13
N LEU A 61 -1.36 -15.10 11.00
CA LEU A 61 -0.36 -14.98 9.94
C LEU A 61 0.88 -14.18 10.39
N LEU A 62 0.66 -13.12 11.16
CA LEU A 62 1.74 -12.31 11.77
C LEU A 62 2.58 -13.13 12.76
N ALA A 63 1.94 -13.96 13.59
CA ALA A 63 2.63 -14.83 14.53
C ALA A 63 3.51 -15.86 13.80
N TRP A 64 2.97 -16.51 12.76
CA TRP A 64 3.74 -17.45 11.92
C TRP A 64 4.94 -16.76 11.24
N ALA A 65 4.74 -15.57 10.69
CA ALA A 65 5.78 -14.84 9.98
C ALA A 65 6.95 -14.48 10.91
N THR A 66 6.61 -14.01 12.11
CA THR A 66 7.59 -13.67 13.15
C THR A 66 8.40 -14.90 13.58
N GLN A 67 7.73 -16.04 13.76
CA GLN A 67 8.40 -17.28 14.14
C GLN A 67 9.31 -17.81 13.02
N SER A 68 8.86 -17.74 11.76
CA SER A 68 9.61 -18.23 10.60
C SER A 68 10.86 -17.40 10.31
N LEU A 69 10.83 -16.10 10.59
CA LEU A 69 11.98 -15.18 10.43
C LEU A 69 12.98 -15.24 11.60
N SER A 70 12.63 -15.91 12.70
CA SER A 70 13.46 -16.02 13.91
C SER A 70 14.35 -17.28 13.97
N ASN A 71 14.21 -18.18 12.98
CA ASN A 71 15.10 -19.33 12.75
C ASN A 71 16.09 -19.02 11.63
#